data_AF-A0A932M2M2-F1
#
_entry.id   AF-A0A932M2M2-F1
#
_cell.length_a   1.000
_cell.length_b   1.000
_cell.length_c   1.000
_cell.angle_alpha   90.00
_cell.angle_beta   90.00
_cell.angle_gamma   90.00
#
_symmetry.space_group_name_H-M   'P 1'
#
loop_
_entity.id
_entity.type
_entity.pdbx_description
1 polymer ?
#
loop_
_entity_poly.entity_id
_entity_poly.type
_entity_poly.pdbx_seq_one_letter_code
_entity_poly.pdbx_strand_id
1 'polypeptide(L)'
;MNKVIKLSAIIILLVVLLASGCRSFTPSTEPAPAPSAPAVSQSEPTTTTPTTQPAPAPPAAPPTQPTPAPTIPEGIYIGNRAPDFQLQTLTGQTVSLSGLRGKPVLINFWATWCPPCKYEMPFLQQVHDSWSDKGLVLLAIDIGESSTTVE
;
A
#
# COMPACT_ATOMS: atom_id res chain seq x y z
N MET A 1 -12.14 -47.13 32.23
CA MET A 1 -12.21 -46.82 30.78
C MET A 1 -12.80 -45.44 30.43
N ASN A 2 -13.19 -44.61 31.40
CA ASN A 2 -14.20 -43.57 31.13
C ASN A 2 -13.57 -42.19 30.84
N LYS A 3 -12.27 -42.02 31.11
CA LYS A 3 -11.53 -40.77 30.86
C LYS A 3 -11.11 -40.63 29.40
N VAL A 4 -10.72 -41.73 28.75
CA VAL A 4 -10.32 -41.73 27.32
C VAL A 4 -11.52 -41.48 26.41
N ILE A 5 -12.67 -42.07 26.72
CA ILE A 5 -13.93 -41.84 25.99
C ILE A 5 -14.40 -40.38 26.14
N LYS A 6 -14.30 -39.81 27.35
CA LYS A 6 -14.63 -38.39 27.60
C LYS A 6 -13.67 -37.43 26.88
N LEU A 7 -12.38 -37.73 26.87
CA LEU A 7 -11.37 -36.90 26.19
C LEU A 7 -11.55 -36.95 24.66
N SER A 8 -11.85 -38.12 24.11
CA SER A 8 -12.09 -38.29 22.67
C SER A 8 -13.39 -37.59 22.22
N ALA A 9 -14.45 -37.62 23.03
CA ALA A 9 -15.70 -36.93 22.72
C ALA A 9 -15.54 -35.39 22.74
N ILE A 10 -14.75 -34.85 23.67
CA ILE A 10 -14.45 -33.41 23.74
C ILE A 10 -13.63 -32.95 22.54
N ILE A 11 -12.63 -33.75 22.12
CA ILE A 11 -11.81 -33.44 20.95
C ILE A 11 -12.66 -33.47 19.67
N ILE A 12 -13.53 -34.48 19.50
CA ILE A 12 -14.43 -34.56 18.33
C ILE A 12 -15.40 -33.37 18.32
N LEU A 13 -15.96 -32.97 19.47
CA LEU A 13 -16.84 -31.80 19.58
C LEU A 13 -16.11 -30.49 19.21
N LEU A 14 -14.87 -30.30 19.66
CA LEU A 14 -14.05 -29.12 19.33
C LEU A 14 -13.72 -29.06 17.84
N VAL A 15 -13.39 -30.18 17.20
CA VAL A 15 -13.11 -30.23 15.76
C VAL A 15 -14.36 -29.93 14.93
N VAL A 16 -15.54 -30.42 15.34
CA VAL A 16 -16.81 -30.12 14.66
C VAL A 16 -17.21 -28.64 14.82
N LEU A 17 -16.96 -28.03 15.98
CA LEU A 17 -17.18 -26.61 16.22
C LEU A 17 -16.25 -25.73 15.38
N LEU A 18 -14.98 -26.12 15.23
CA LEU A 18 -14.01 -25.39 14.40
C LEU A 18 -14.31 -25.52 12.89
N ALA A 19 -14.82 -26.66 12.43
CA ALA A 19 -15.15 -26.87 11.02
C ALA A 19 -16.48 -26.20 10.57
N SER A 20 -17.35 -25.84 11.52
CA SER A 20 -18.66 -25.22 11.22
C SER A 20 -18.59 -23.69 11.08
N GLY A 21 -17.43 -23.07 11.33
CA GLY A 21 -17.19 -21.63 11.18
C GLY A 21 -16.96 -21.16 9.74
N CYS A 22 -16.78 -22.07 8.78
CA CYS A 22 -16.66 -21.74 7.36
C CYS A 22 -18.04 -21.76 6.67
N ARG A 23 -18.94 -20.86 7.05
CA ARG A 23 -20.10 -20.49 6.21
C ARG A 23 -19.80 -19.17 5.51
N SER A 24 -19.29 -19.33 4.30
CA SER A 24 -19.50 -18.50 3.11
C SER A 24 -20.22 -17.17 3.35
N PHE A 25 -19.44 -16.11 3.58
CA PHE A 25 -19.90 -14.75 3.31
C PHE A 25 -19.15 -14.27 2.07
N THR A 26 -19.79 -14.38 0.92
CA THR A 26 -19.31 -13.77 -0.33
C THR A 26 -19.72 -12.29 -0.31
N PRO A 27 -18.81 -11.33 -0.16
CA PRO A 27 -19.13 -9.95 -0.49
C PRO A 27 -19.20 -9.87 -2.02
N SER A 28 -20.41 -9.66 -2.53
CA SER A 28 -20.61 -9.27 -3.93
C SER A 28 -20.10 -7.84 -4.08
N THR A 29 -18.82 -7.69 -4.41
CA THR A 29 -18.26 -6.42 -4.86
C THR A 29 -18.61 -6.26 -6.33
N GLU A 30 -19.73 -5.60 -6.58
CA GLU A 30 -20.04 -5.02 -7.88
C GLU A 30 -19.01 -3.89 -8.13
N PRO A 31 -18.17 -3.98 -9.19
CA PRO A 31 -17.28 -2.88 -9.52
C PRO A 31 -18.08 -1.74 -10.12
N ALA A 32 -17.95 -0.55 -9.53
CA ALA A 32 -18.51 0.68 -10.08
C ALA A 32 -18.02 0.90 -11.53
N PRO A 33 -18.88 1.34 -12.47
CA PRO A 33 -18.48 1.59 -13.84
C PRO A 33 -17.49 2.75 -13.92
N ALA A 34 -16.37 2.51 -14.61
CA ALA A 34 -15.35 3.51 -14.88
C ALA A 34 -15.93 4.69 -15.69
N PRO A 35 -15.48 5.94 -15.44
CA PRO A 35 -15.87 7.07 -16.26
C PRO A 35 -15.32 6.91 -17.69
N SER A 36 -16.21 7.01 -18.67
CA SER A 36 -15.90 6.99 -20.10
C SER A 36 -14.98 8.16 -20.45
N ALA A 37 -13.74 7.85 -20.84
CA ALA A 37 -12.83 8.82 -21.43
C ALA A 37 -13.36 9.28 -22.81
N PRO A 38 -13.25 10.57 -23.15
CA PRO A 38 -13.64 11.07 -24.46
C PRO A 38 -12.67 10.57 -25.53
N ALA A 39 -13.25 10.25 -26.69
CA ALA A 39 -12.57 9.76 -27.88
C ALA A 39 -11.38 10.65 -28.30
N VAL A 40 -10.18 10.05 -28.31
CA VAL A 40 -9.00 10.65 -28.92
C VAL A 40 -9.10 10.47 -30.42
N SER A 41 -9.14 11.61 -31.10
CA SER A 41 -9.16 11.79 -32.55
C SER A 41 -8.01 11.04 -33.22
N GLN A 42 -8.39 10.22 -34.20
CA GLN A 42 -7.48 9.50 -35.08
C GLN A 42 -6.78 10.49 -36.02
N SER A 43 -5.46 10.33 -36.17
CA SER A 43 -4.69 10.80 -37.32
C SER A 43 -3.84 9.63 -37.80
N GLU A 44 -4.27 8.98 -38.87
CA GLU A 44 -3.47 7.98 -39.59
C GLU A 44 -2.21 8.63 -40.17
N PRO A 45 -1.03 7.99 -40.08
CA PRO A 45 0.06 8.26 -40.99
C PRO A 45 -0.01 7.27 -42.18
N THR A 46 -0.18 7.87 -43.35
CA THR A 46 -0.11 7.27 -44.68
C THR A 46 1.09 6.35 -44.84
N THR A 47 0.82 5.14 -45.33
CA THR A 47 1.84 4.21 -45.86
C THR A 47 2.65 4.89 -46.95
N THR A 48 3.93 5.13 -46.69
CA THR A 48 4.93 5.38 -47.72
C THR A 48 6.12 4.49 -47.43
N THR A 49 6.25 3.40 -48.17
CA THR A 49 7.42 2.52 -48.17
C THR A 49 8.62 3.29 -48.71
N PRO A 50 9.70 3.52 -47.94
CA PRO A 50 10.96 4.00 -48.50
C PRO A 50 11.81 2.78 -48.88
N THR A 51 12.10 2.71 -50.17
CA THR A 51 13.06 1.83 -50.84
C THR A 51 14.33 1.60 -50.00
N THR A 52 14.63 0.33 -49.72
CA THR A 52 15.87 -0.11 -49.06
C THR A 52 17.05 0.09 -50.00
N GLN A 53 17.79 1.18 -49.81
CA GLN A 53 19.15 1.35 -50.33
C GLN A 53 20.13 1.04 -49.19
N PRO A 54 21.09 0.10 -49.35
CA PRO A 54 22.08 -0.15 -48.32
C PRO A 54 22.98 1.08 -48.16
N ALA A 55 22.82 1.81 -47.06
CA ALA A 55 23.73 2.88 -46.68
C ALA A 55 25.06 2.27 -46.18
N PRO A 56 26.22 2.85 -46.52
CA PRO A 56 27.49 2.43 -45.97
C PRO A 56 27.49 2.61 -44.44
N ALA A 57 28.04 1.64 -43.72
CA ALA A 57 28.04 1.62 -42.26
C ALA A 57 28.66 2.93 -41.68
N PRO A 58 27.96 3.64 -40.78
CA PRO A 58 28.53 4.81 -40.12
C PRO A 58 29.75 4.44 -39.27
N PRO A 59 30.75 5.33 -39.15
CA PRO A 59 31.91 5.09 -38.29
C PRO A 59 31.48 4.91 -36.83
N ALA A 60 32.14 3.99 -36.13
CA ALA A 60 31.83 3.53 -34.79
C ALA A 60 31.42 4.68 -33.84
N ALA A 61 30.22 4.56 -33.27
CA ALA A 61 29.70 5.50 -32.29
C ALA A 61 30.62 5.60 -31.05
N PRO A 62 30.74 6.78 -30.42
CA PRO A 62 31.46 6.93 -29.14
C PRO A 62 30.86 6.04 -28.05
N PRO A 63 31.64 5.65 -27.02
CA PRO A 63 31.21 4.71 -25.99
C PRO A 63 29.93 5.20 -25.30
N THR A 64 28.93 4.32 -25.28
CA THR A 64 27.61 4.53 -24.69
C THR A 64 27.75 4.86 -23.20
N GLN A 65 27.46 6.10 -22.80
CA GLN A 65 27.25 6.40 -21.39
C GLN A 65 25.98 5.68 -20.92
N PRO A 66 25.98 5.05 -19.74
CA PRO A 66 24.78 4.40 -19.22
C PRO A 66 23.66 5.43 -19.08
N THR A 67 22.55 5.18 -19.77
CA THR A 67 21.33 5.98 -19.66
C THR A 67 20.92 6.02 -18.19
N PRO A 68 20.77 7.21 -17.57
CA PRO A 68 20.25 7.30 -16.21
C PRO A 68 18.87 6.65 -16.17
N ALA A 69 18.67 5.74 -15.24
CA ALA A 69 17.34 5.18 -14.99
C ALA A 69 16.34 6.31 -14.69
N PRO A 70 15.07 6.17 -15.09
CA PRO A 70 14.06 7.16 -14.75
C PRO A 70 13.94 7.30 -13.23
N THR A 71 14.24 8.49 -12.70
CA THR A 71 14.14 8.82 -11.27
C THR A 71 12.74 9.33 -10.98
N ILE A 72 12.01 8.65 -10.08
CA ILE A 72 10.72 9.13 -9.58
C ILE A 72 10.97 10.39 -8.72
N PRO A 73 10.36 11.54 -9.02
CA PRO A 73 10.54 12.75 -8.23
C PRO A 73 9.96 12.59 -6.83
N GLU A 74 10.57 13.26 -5.85
CA GLU A 74 10.05 13.36 -4.49
C GLU A 74 9.02 14.48 -4.39
N GLY A 75 7.95 14.30 -3.59
CA GLY A 75 6.98 15.36 -3.31
C GLY A 75 5.60 14.85 -2.88
N ILE A 76 4.64 15.77 -2.81
CA ILE A 76 3.27 15.54 -2.30
C ILE A 76 2.26 15.13 -3.37
N TYR A 77 2.68 15.11 -4.64
CA TYR A 77 1.80 14.77 -5.76
C TYR A 77 1.69 13.25 -5.92
N ILE A 78 0.54 12.78 -6.42
CA ILE A 78 0.31 11.36 -6.70
C ILE A 78 1.34 10.87 -7.72
N GLY A 79 1.94 9.70 -7.44
CA GLY A 79 3.00 9.11 -8.26
C GLY A 79 4.41 9.56 -7.87
N ASN A 80 4.54 10.65 -7.08
CA ASN A 80 5.82 11.01 -6.49
C ASN A 80 6.17 10.06 -5.35
N ARG A 81 7.46 9.98 -5.08
CA ARG A 81 7.96 9.40 -3.85
C ARG A 81 7.62 10.35 -2.70
N ALA A 82 6.95 9.86 -1.66
CA ALA A 82 6.74 10.64 -0.44
C ALA A 82 8.09 11.03 0.19
N PRO A 83 8.24 12.27 0.71
CA PRO A 83 9.44 12.72 1.40
C PRO A 83 9.82 11.80 2.57
N ASP A 84 11.11 11.50 2.70
CA ASP A 84 11.58 10.68 3.81
C ASP A 84 11.58 11.47 5.13
N PHE A 85 11.39 10.77 6.23
CA PHE A 85 11.52 11.32 7.58
C PHE A 85 11.99 10.23 8.53
N GLN A 86 12.47 10.65 9.70
CA GLN A 86 12.82 9.78 10.79
C GLN A 86 12.27 10.36 12.10
N LEU A 87 11.53 9.55 12.85
CA LEU A 87 10.86 9.95 14.09
C LEU A 87 11.07 8.87 15.16
N GLN A 88 11.07 9.28 16.43
CA GLN A 88 10.98 8.36 17.55
C GLN A 88 9.51 8.10 17.88
N THR A 89 9.20 6.84 18.15
CA THR A 89 7.89 6.41 18.68
C THR A 89 7.84 6.64 20.18
N LEU A 90 6.65 6.55 20.77
CA LEU A 90 6.45 6.64 22.22
C LEU A 90 7.17 5.52 23.00
N THR A 91 7.52 4.42 22.35
CA THR A 91 8.31 3.33 22.97
C THR A 91 9.83 3.53 22.82
N GLY A 92 10.28 4.66 22.25
CA GLY A 92 11.68 4.97 22.00
C GLY A 92 12.27 4.31 20.74
N GLN A 93 11.48 3.56 19.98
CA GLN A 93 11.94 3.00 18.70
C GLN A 93 12.02 4.10 17.64
N THR A 94 13.11 4.14 16.89
CA THR A 94 13.24 5.02 15.71
C THR A 94 12.61 4.36 14.48
N VAL A 95 11.74 5.10 13.79
CA VAL A 95 11.09 4.70 12.53
C VAL A 95 11.47 5.69 11.44
N SER A 96 11.85 5.19 10.26
CA SER A 96 11.96 6.00 9.04
C SER A 96 10.99 5.51 7.97
N LEU A 97 10.49 6.44 7.14
CA LEU A 97 9.59 6.07 6.04
C LEU A 97 10.31 5.18 5.01
N SER A 98 11.58 5.47 4.73
CA SER A 98 12.46 4.61 3.93
C SER A 98 12.62 3.19 4.49
N GLY A 99 12.57 3.01 5.80
CA GLY A 99 12.60 1.68 6.44
C GLY A 99 11.35 0.84 6.21
N LEU A 100 10.23 1.47 5.80
CA LEU A 100 8.95 0.82 5.55
C LEU A 100 8.70 0.51 4.06
N ARG A 101 9.72 0.64 3.21
CA ARG A 101 9.60 0.34 1.77
C ARG A 101 9.11 -1.09 1.54
N GLY A 102 8.22 -1.24 0.56
CA GLY A 102 7.58 -2.52 0.25
C GLY A 102 6.35 -2.84 1.09
N LYS A 103 6.00 -1.99 2.06
CA LYS A 103 4.75 -2.09 2.82
C LYS A 103 3.79 -0.97 2.39
N PRO A 104 2.47 -1.22 2.33
CA PRO A 104 1.51 -0.12 2.28
C PRO A 104 1.57 0.64 3.60
N VAL A 105 1.66 1.97 3.53
CA VAL A 105 1.76 2.86 4.70
C VAL A 105 0.65 3.91 4.62
N LEU A 106 -0.15 4.00 5.69
CA LEU A 106 -1.10 5.07 5.91
C LEU A 106 -0.51 6.04 6.93
N ILE A 107 -0.29 7.29 6.52
CA ILE A 107 0.22 8.35 7.39
C ILE A 107 -0.94 9.27 7.76
N ASN A 108 -1.14 9.49 9.05
CA ASN A 108 -2.10 10.43 9.60
C ASN A 108 -1.35 11.46 10.45
N PHE A 109 -1.65 12.74 10.27
CA PHE A 109 -1.12 13.81 11.10
C PHE A 109 -2.24 14.29 12.03
N TRP A 110 -2.00 14.29 13.34
CA TRP A 110 -3.01 14.59 14.35
C TRP A 110 -2.43 15.35 15.54
N ALA A 111 -3.31 15.81 16.42
CA ALA A 111 -2.94 16.42 17.69
C ALA A 111 -4.09 16.27 18.70
N THR A 112 -3.78 16.31 20.00
CA THR A 112 -4.76 16.16 21.10
C THR A 112 -5.81 17.28 21.09
N TRP A 113 -5.39 18.48 20.67
CA TRP A 113 -6.20 19.67 20.56
C TRP A 113 -7.00 19.76 19.25
N CYS A 114 -6.84 18.80 18.32
CA CYS A 114 -7.54 18.78 17.03
C CYS A 114 -8.87 18.00 17.13
N PRO A 115 -10.05 18.66 17.14
CA PRO A 115 -11.33 17.97 17.19
C PRO A 115 -11.63 17.05 16.00
N PRO A 116 -11.42 17.44 14.72
CA PRO A 116 -11.69 16.54 13.60
C PRO A 116 -10.82 15.29 13.66
N CYS A 117 -9.55 15.42 14.06
CA CYS A 117 -8.66 14.29 14.25
C CYS A 117 -9.23 13.26 15.25
N LYS A 118 -9.77 13.73 16.38
CA LYS A 118 -10.42 12.85 17.37
C LYS A 118 -11.65 12.12 16.83
N TYR A 119 -12.44 12.78 15.97
CA TYR A 119 -13.57 12.13 15.31
C TYR A 119 -13.12 11.09 14.28
N GLU A 120 -11.92 11.21 13.72
CA GLU A 120 -11.34 10.25 12.75
C GLU A 120 -10.72 9.01 13.42
N MET A 121 -10.25 9.12 14.68
CA MET A 121 -9.56 8.03 15.38
C MET A 121 -10.32 6.69 15.42
N PRO A 122 -11.64 6.62 15.66
CA PRO A 122 -12.37 5.35 15.64
C PRO A 122 -12.35 4.66 14.27
N PHE A 123 -12.23 5.42 13.18
CA PHE A 123 -12.12 4.85 11.83
C PHE A 123 -10.69 4.38 11.54
N LEU A 124 -9.68 5.12 12.00
CA LEU A 124 -8.28 4.68 11.93
C LEU A 124 -8.06 3.39 12.73
N GLN A 125 -8.69 3.25 13.90
CA GLN A 125 -8.67 2.01 14.67
C GLN A 125 -9.27 0.84 13.87
N GLN A 126 -10.43 1.02 13.25
CA GLN A 126 -11.05 0.00 12.40
C GLN A 126 -10.15 -0.41 11.22
N VAL A 127 -9.47 0.57 10.60
CA VAL A 127 -8.50 0.30 9.54
C VAL A 127 -7.32 -0.50 10.07
N HIS A 128 -6.76 -0.13 11.22
CA HIS A 128 -5.68 -0.88 11.86
C HIS A 128 -6.11 -2.32 12.13
N ASP A 129 -7.24 -2.53 12.81
CA ASP A 129 -7.75 -3.85 13.18
C ASP A 129 -8.00 -4.75 11.96
N SER A 130 -8.41 -4.16 10.83
CA SER A 130 -8.78 -4.91 9.62
C SER A 130 -7.60 -5.24 8.68
N TRP A 131 -6.49 -4.50 8.80
CA TRP A 131 -5.42 -4.50 7.79
C TRP A 131 -3.99 -4.64 8.35
N SER A 132 -3.78 -4.49 9.66
CA SER A 132 -2.45 -4.65 10.27
C SER A 132 -1.85 -6.04 10.02
N ASP A 133 -2.65 -7.09 10.21
CA ASP A 133 -2.27 -8.50 9.92
C ASP A 133 -2.03 -8.76 8.42
N LYS A 134 -2.54 -7.89 7.55
CA LYS A 134 -2.32 -7.94 6.09
C LYS A 134 -1.09 -7.12 5.66
N GLY A 135 -0.37 -6.55 6.61
CA GLY A 135 0.87 -5.80 6.38
C GLY A 135 0.71 -4.29 6.20
N LEU A 136 -0.48 -3.72 6.44
CA LEU A 136 -0.65 -2.26 6.48
C LEU A 136 0.05 -1.68 7.71
N VAL A 137 0.89 -0.66 7.49
CA VAL A 137 1.49 0.13 8.56
C VAL A 137 0.73 1.44 8.69
N LEU A 138 0.16 1.70 9.87
CA LEU A 138 -0.48 2.97 10.20
C LEU A 138 0.48 3.80 11.05
N LEU A 139 0.88 4.97 10.57
CA LEU A 139 1.69 5.94 11.29
C LEU A 139 0.82 7.14 11.68
N ALA A 140 0.45 7.23 12.96
CA ALA A 140 -0.22 8.40 13.53
C ALA A 140 0.85 9.35 14.11
N ILE A 141 1.15 10.42 13.40
CA ILE A 141 2.19 11.39 13.74
C ILE A 141 1.54 12.56 14.47
N ASP A 142 1.88 12.72 15.74
CA ASP A 142 1.52 13.90 16.51
C ASP A 142 2.27 15.13 15.98
N ILE A 143 1.59 16.28 15.91
CA ILE A 143 2.18 17.55 15.49
C ILE A 143 2.20 18.57 16.64
N GLY A 144 3.41 19.01 16.98
CA GLY A 144 3.61 20.17 17.84
C GLY A 144 3.46 19.89 19.34
N GLU A 145 3.38 18.63 19.75
CA GLU A 145 3.36 18.25 21.16
C GLU A 145 4.60 17.44 21.55
N SER A 146 4.92 17.44 22.84
CA SER A 146 6.00 16.60 23.39
C SER A 146 5.47 15.18 23.64
N SER A 147 6.35 14.17 23.64
CA SER A 147 5.93 12.80 23.95
C SER A 147 5.23 12.68 25.29
N THR A 148 5.65 13.45 26.30
CA THR A 148 5.02 13.51 27.63
C THR A 148 3.55 13.98 27.60
N THR A 149 3.13 14.68 26.56
CA THR A 149 1.73 15.15 26.41
C THR A 149 0.83 14.08 25.79
N VAL A 150 1.40 13.16 25.02
CA VAL A 150 0.68 12.22 24.15
C VAL A 150 0.65 10.79 24.71
N GLU A 151 1.50 10.48 25.71
CA GLU A 151 1.59 9.18 26.41
C GLU A 151 0.39 8.86 27.31
#